data_AF-A0A382R3S3-F1
#
_entry.id   AF-A0A382R3S3-F1
#
_cell.length_a   1.000
_cell.length_b   1.000
_cell.length_c   1.000
_cell.angle_alpha   90.00
_cell.angle_beta   90.00
_cell.angle_gamma   90.00
#
_symmetry.space_group_name_H-M   'P 1'
#
loop_
_entity.id
_entity.type
_entity.pdbx_description
1 polymer ?
#
loop_
_entity_poly.entity_id
_entity_poly.type
_entity_poly.pdbx_seq_one_letter_code
_entity_poly.pdbx_strand_id
1 'polypeptide(L)' 'MNYLMKSMTVFFLLSSVSAFSAPMISEFMADNRRTIIDDDDDRSDWIEIFNPDGSSTNLNGWFLTDDPGHNLKWRFP' A
#
# COMPACT_ATOMS: atom_id res chain seq x y z
N MET A 1 23.31 18.31 50.72
CA MET A 1 23.97 18.65 49.45
C MET A 1 23.95 17.43 48.54
N ASN A 2 23.18 17.53 47.46
CA ASN A 2 23.47 17.01 46.12
C ASN A 2 22.49 15.98 45.56
N TYR A 3 21.46 16.56 44.94
CA TYR A 3 20.60 16.08 43.87
C TYR A 3 21.36 15.42 42.71
N LEU A 4 21.93 14.23 42.89
CA LEU A 4 22.59 13.54 41.78
C LEU A 4 22.21 12.07 41.66
N MET A 5 20.91 11.80 41.56
CA MET A 5 20.36 10.69 40.77
C MET A 5 18.88 10.97 40.42
N LYS A 6 18.57 12.23 40.11
CA LYS A 6 17.36 12.62 39.38
C LYS A 6 17.71 12.64 37.89
N SER A 7 17.56 11.50 37.22
CA SER A 7 17.30 11.38 35.78
C SER A 7 17.68 9.98 35.34
N MET A 8 16.76 9.03 35.54
CA MET A 8 16.72 7.88 34.66
C MET A 8 15.33 7.81 34.06
N THR A 9 14.92 8.95 33.49
CA THR A 9 13.84 9.00 32.51
C THR A 9 14.32 8.18 31.31
N VAL A 10 14.04 6.88 31.33
CA VAL A 10 14.07 6.08 30.10
C VAL A 10 12.80 6.47 29.36
N PHE A 11 12.90 7.54 28.57
CA PHE A 11 11.88 7.83 27.56
C PHE A 11 12.10 6.81 26.45
N PHE A 12 11.41 5.67 26.54
CA PHE A 12 11.33 4.75 25.41
C PHE A 12 10.48 5.47 24.37
N LEU A 13 11.13 6.17 23.44
CA LEU A 13 10.46 6.66 22.24
C LEU A 13 9.90 5.41 21.56
N LEU A 14 8.57 5.26 21.56
CA LEU A 14 7.84 4.43 20.61
C LEU A 14 8.10 5.03 19.22
N SER A 15 9.30 4.81 18.72
CA SER A 15 9.60 4.99 17.31
C SER A 15 8.94 3.79 16.64
N SER A 16 7.70 4.00 16.18
CA SER A 16 7.13 3.16 15.14
C SER A 16 8.09 3.27 13.96
N VAL A 17 8.98 2.27 13.82
CA VAL A 17 9.65 2.04 12.56
C VAL A 17 8.53 1.75 11.59
N SER A 18 8.25 2.69 10.67
CA SER A 18 7.39 2.41 9.54
C SER A 18 8.02 1.24 8.80
N ALA A 19 7.47 0.04 8.97
CA ALA A 19 7.85 -1.10 8.16
C ALA A 19 7.43 -0.74 6.74
N PHE A 20 8.40 -0.73 5.81
CA PHE A 20 8.11 -0.58 4.39
C PHE A 20 7.13 -1.68 4.00
N SER A 21 5.96 -1.29 3.51
CA SER A 21 4.96 -2.22 3.02
C SER A 21 4.74 -1.95 1.54
N ALA A 22 5.03 -2.96 0.73
CA ALA A 22 4.86 -2.87 -0.72
C ALA A 22 3.40 -2.53 -1.08
N PRO A 23 3.17 -1.86 -2.23
CA PRO A 23 1.84 -1.74 -2.81
C PRO A 23 1.11 -3.08 -2.84
N MET A 24 -0.16 -3.07 -2.47
CA MET A 24 -0.99 -4.26 -2.35
C MET A 24 -2.32 -4.09 -3.09
N ILE A 25 -2.92 -5.21 -3.47
CA ILE A 25 -4.32 -5.23 -3.89
C ILE A 25 -5.19 -5.15 -2.64
N SER A 26 -5.81 -4.00 -2.39
CA SER A 26 -6.67 -3.77 -1.21
C SER A 26 -8.14 -4.07 -1.47
N GLU A 27 -8.58 -3.98 -2.74
CA GLU A 27 -9.95 -4.29 -3.15
C GLU A 27 -9.97 -5.02 -4.50
N PHE A 28 -10.96 -5.89 -4.68
CA PHE A 28 -11.25 -6.64 -5.90
C PHE A 28 -12.75 -6.58 -6.20
N MET A 29 -13.14 -5.83 -7.23
CA MET A 29 -14.52 -5.66 -7.67
C MET A 29 -14.73 -6.33 -9.04
N ALA A 30 -15.21 -7.57 -9.03
CA ALA A 30 -15.43 -8.36 -10.24
C ALA A 30 -16.89 -8.39 -10.74
N ASP A 31 -17.80 -7.63 -10.10
CA ASP A 31 -19.19 -7.49 -10.57
C ASP A 31 -19.75 -6.12 -10.18
N ASN A 32 -19.19 -5.06 -10.77
CA ASN A 32 -19.61 -3.69 -10.50
C ASN A 32 -20.95 -3.37 -11.17
N ARG A 33 -22.09 -3.76 -10.58
CA ARG A 33 -23.41 -3.44 -11.18
C ARG A 33 -24.04 -2.16 -10.65
N ARG A 34 -23.55 -1.65 -9.52
CA ARG A 34 -24.29 -0.67 -8.70
C ARG A 34 -23.43 0.41 -8.07
N THR A 35 -22.11 0.31 -8.14
CA THR A 35 -21.24 1.24 -7.43
C THR A 35 -20.67 2.26 -8.41
N ILE A 36 -19.39 2.19 -8.70
CA ILE A 36 -18.61 3.19 -9.42
C ILE A 36 -18.93 3.11 -10.92
N ILE A 37 -18.95 4.26 -11.58
CA ILE A 37 -18.98 4.39 -13.04
C ILE A 37 -17.67 5.08 -13.41
N ASP A 38 -16.99 4.61 -14.45
CA ASP A 38 -15.76 5.24 -14.95
C ASP A 38 -16.06 6.46 -15.85
N ASP A 39 -15.02 7.11 -16.35
CA ASP A 39 -15.14 8.34 -17.15
C ASP A 39 -15.80 8.10 -18.53
N ASP A 40 -15.95 6.84 -18.95
CA ASP A 40 -16.60 6.44 -20.20
C ASP A 40 -18.07 6.02 -20.00
N ASP A 41 -18.64 6.27 -18.81
CA ASP A 41 -20.00 5.86 -18.38
C ASP A 41 -20.17 4.33 -18.24
N ASP A 42 -19.06 3.59 -18.16
CA ASP A 42 -19.05 2.14 -18.03
C ASP A 42 -18.92 1.69 -16.56
N ARG A 43 -19.47 0.50 -16.28
CA ARG A 43 -19.33 -0.16 -14.98
C ARG A 43 -18.37 -1.33 -15.09
N SER A 44 -17.11 -1.00 -15.26
CA SER A 44 -16.04 -1.98 -15.40
C SER A 44 -15.73 -2.69 -14.08
N ASP A 45 -15.23 -3.92 -14.19
CA ASP A 45 -14.52 -4.59 -13.11
C ASP A 45 -13.22 -3.85 -12.81
N TRP A 46 -12.79 -3.84 -11.55
CA TRP A 46 -11.60 -3.12 -11.14
C TRP A 46 -10.94 -3.72 -9.91
N ILE A 47 -9.68 -3.34 -9.70
CA ILE A 47 -8.91 -3.63 -8.50
C ILE A 47 -8.30 -2.35 -7.95
N GLU A 48 -8.16 -2.22 -6.64
CA GLU A 48 -7.41 -1.12 -6.02
C GLU A 48 -5.97 -1.55 -5.78
N ILE A 49 -5.02 -0.73 -6.23
CA ILE A 49 -3.62 -0.82 -5.83
C ILE A 49 -3.37 0.25 -4.79
N PHE A 50 -3.30 -0.15 -3.52
CA PHE A 50 -3.04 0.75 -2.42
C PHE A 50 -1.58 0.71 -2.01
N ASN A 51 -0.96 1.89 -1.94
CA ASN A 51 0.36 2.08 -1.35
C ASN A 51 0.20 2.49 0.12
N PRO A 52 0.46 1.58 1.08
CA PRO A 52 0.31 1.88 2.51
C PRO A 52 1.42 2.77 3.07
N ASP A 53 2.51 2.98 2.31
CA ASP A 53 3.62 3.82 2.76
C ASP A 53 3.29 5.31 2.65
N GLY A 54 3.88 6.10 3.55
CA GLY A 54 3.76 7.57 3.54
C GLY A 54 4.56 8.26 2.42
N SER A 55 5.24 7.49 1.58
CA SER A 55 6.06 7.98 0.45
C SER A 55 5.61 7.35 -0.86
N SER A 56 5.89 8.01 -1.98
CA SER A 56 5.60 7.46 -3.31
C SER A 56 6.44 6.22 -3.61
N THR A 57 5.82 5.25 -4.30
CA THR A 57 6.47 4.04 -4.80
C THR A 57 6.48 4.05 -6.33
N ASN A 58 7.62 3.71 -6.93
CA ASN A 58 7.76 3.61 -8.38
C ASN A 58 7.36 2.20 -8.85
N LEU A 59 6.34 2.12 -9.72
CA LEU A 59 5.85 0.86 -10.30
C LEU A 59 6.53 0.50 -11.64
N ASN A 60 7.50 1.28 -12.11
CA ASN A 60 8.21 0.98 -13.35
C ASN A 60 8.83 -0.42 -13.30
N GLY A 61 8.46 -1.26 -14.27
CA GLY A 61 8.93 -2.64 -14.35
C GLY A 61 8.12 -3.63 -13.52
N TRP A 62 7.04 -3.19 -12.88
CA TRP A 62 6.08 -4.07 -12.24
C TRP A 62 5.07 -4.60 -13.25
N PHE A 63 4.50 -5.76 -12.91
CA PHE A 63 3.51 -6.44 -13.73
C PHE A 63 2.37 -6.97 -12.86
N LEU A 64 1.16 -7.00 -13.42
CA LEU A 64 0.01 -7.69 -12.86
C LEU A 64 -0.18 -9.01 -13.62
N THR A 65 -0.49 -10.07 -12.87
CA THR A 65 -0.85 -11.37 -13.43
C THR A 65 -1.93 -12.04 -12.59
N ASP A 66 -2.77 -12.81 -13.25
CA ASP A 66 -3.71 -13.79 -12.70
C ASP A 66 -3.17 -15.24 -12.79
N ASP A 67 -2.00 -15.43 -13.40
CA ASP A 67 -1.38 -16.73 -13.62
C ASP A 67 0.03 -16.77 -13.04
N PRO A 68 0.28 -17.58 -11.98
CA PRO A 68 1.59 -17.68 -11.37
C PRO A 68 2.65 -18.28 -12.30
N GLY A 69 2.26 -18.97 -13.38
CA GLY A 69 3.16 -19.47 -14.42
C GLY A 69 3.55 -18.41 -15.46
N HIS A 70 2.89 -17.25 -15.47
CA HIS A 70 3.11 -16.18 -16.45
C HIS A 70 3.08 -14.81 -15.76
N ASN A 71 4.19 -14.42 -15.14
CA ASN A 71 4.28 -13.24 -14.28
C ASN A 71 4.41 -11.88 -14.99
N LEU A 72 4.46 -11.83 -16.33
CA LEU A 72 4.70 -10.60 -17.11
C LEU A 72 3.52 -10.19 -18.01
N LYS A 73 2.28 -10.55 -17.65
CA LYS A 73 1.09 -10.34 -18.51
C LYS A 73 0.77 -8.86 -18.77
N TRP A 74 0.56 -8.07 -17.72
CA TRP A 74 0.21 -6.65 -17.87
C TRP A 74 1.25 -5.78 -17.18
N ARG A 75 1.95 -4.96 -17.95
CA ARG A 75 2.95 -4.02 -17.42
C ARG A 75 2.25 -2.74 -16.97
N PHE A 76 2.57 -2.26 -15.78
CA PHE A 76 2.14 -0.93 -15.35
C PHE A 76 2.78 0.15 -16.27
N PRO A 77 2.03 1.21 -16.63
CA PRO A 77 2.48 2.24 -17.56
C PRO A 77 3.65 3.07 -17.03
#